data_AF-A0A2N1E8D2-F1
#
_entry.id   AF-A0A2N1E8D2-F1
#
_cell.length_a   1.000
_cell.length_b   1.000
_cell.length_c   1.000
_cell.angle_alpha   90.00
_cell.angle_beta   90.00
_cell.angle_gamma   90.00
#
_symmetry.space_group_name_H-M   'P 1'
#
loop_
_entity.id
_entity.type
_entity.pdbx_description
1 polymer ?
#
loop_
_entity_poly.entity_id
_entity_poly.type
_entity_poly.pdbx_seq_one_letter_code
_entity_poly.pdbx_strand_id
1 'polypeptide(L)'
;MSDLGTLIKSLRKAAGLSQTQLAQRHGMSRATISGIENNTIPEVGIRKVAAILEGLGYELTAIPRHRRKTLDELKSGGIHD
;
A
#
# COMPACT_ATOMS: atom_id res chain seq x y z
N MET A 1 8.42 7.07 -1.21
CA MET A 1 7.58 6.00 -1.79
C MET A 1 6.83 5.40 -0.62
N SER A 2 5.52 5.60 -0.54
CA SER A 2 4.71 5.05 0.54
C SER A 2 4.76 3.52 0.45
N ASP A 3 5.10 2.87 1.55
CA ASP A 3 5.04 1.42 1.62
C ASP A 3 3.57 0.96 1.56
N LEU A 4 3.32 -0.18 0.92
CA LEU A 4 1.98 -0.75 0.72
C LEU A 4 1.24 -0.90 2.06
N GLY A 5 1.91 -1.32 3.13
CA GLY A 5 1.33 -1.41 4.46
C GLY A 5 0.81 -0.07 4.98
N THR A 6 1.56 1.01 4.75
CA THR A 6 1.17 2.37 5.15
C THR A 6 -0.01 2.88 4.31
N LEU A 7 -0.05 2.54 3.02
CA LEU A 7 -1.19 2.84 2.15
C LEU A 7 -2.46 2.15 2.66
N ILE A 8 -2.41 0.82 2.87
CA ILE A 8 -3.54 0.04 3.38
C ILE A 8 -4.05 0.60 4.72
N LYS A 9 -3.15 0.94 5.64
CA LYS A 9 -3.49 1.57 6.92
C LYS A 9 -4.24 2.89 6.75
N SER A 10 -3.81 3.71 5.81
CA SER A 10 -4.41 5.02 5.53
C SER A 10 -5.80 4.86 4.92
N LEU A 11 -5.95 3.96 3.94
CA LEU A 11 -7.22 3.64 3.30
C LEU A 11 -8.24 3.06 4.29
N ARG A 12 -7.80 2.13 5.15
CA ARG A 12 -8.65 1.57 6.21
C ARG A 12 -9.19 2.67 7.13
N LYS A 13 -8.33 3.59 7.55
CA LYS A 13 -8.73 4.72 8.41
C LYS A 13 -9.68 5.67 7.70
N ALA A 14 -9.44 5.98 6.43
CA ALA A 14 -10.33 6.80 5.61
C ALA A 14 -11.72 6.15 5.46
N ALA A 15 -11.77 4.81 5.39
CA ALA A 15 -13.01 4.04 5.38
C ALA A 15 -13.68 3.89 6.78
N GLY A 16 -13.11 4.48 7.84
CA GLY A 16 -13.65 4.41 9.21
C GLY A 16 -13.59 3.03 9.86
N LEU A 17 -12.75 2.12 9.33
CA LEU A 17 -12.67 0.73 9.80
C LEU A 17 -11.57 0.56 10.84
N SER A 18 -11.83 -0.23 11.88
CA SER A 18 -10.77 -0.81 12.72
C SER A 18 -10.06 -1.96 12.01
N GLN A 19 -8.87 -2.34 12.49
CA GLN A 19 -8.15 -3.51 11.96
C GLN A 19 -8.97 -4.79 12.10
N THR A 20 -9.72 -4.94 13.19
CA THR A 20 -10.60 -6.10 13.41
C THR A 20 -11.73 -6.16 12.39
N GLN A 21 -12.38 -5.03 12.09
CA GLN A 21 -13.45 -4.97 11.08
C GLN A 21 -12.91 -5.30 9.69
N LEU A 22 -11.75 -4.76 9.30
CA LEU A 22 -11.12 -5.10 8.03
C LEU A 22 -10.74 -6.59 7.97
N ALA A 23 -10.20 -7.13 9.06
CA ALA A 23 -9.83 -8.54 9.16
C ALA A 23 -11.06 -9.46 8.97
N GLN A 24 -12.17 -9.15 9.66
CA GLN A 24 -13.42 -9.90 9.56
C GLN A 24 -13.98 -9.91 8.13
N ARG A 25 -13.96 -8.77 7.42
CA ARG A 25 -14.45 -8.68 6.03
C ARG A 25 -13.72 -9.61 5.07
N HIS A 26 -12.46 -9.90 5.32
CA HIS A 26 -11.62 -10.71 4.43
C HIS A 26 -11.21 -12.06 5.02
N GLY A 27 -11.87 -12.51 6.10
CA GLY A 27 -11.57 -13.80 6.72
C GLY A 27 -10.13 -13.93 7.24
N MET A 28 -9.54 -12.83 7.71
CA MET A 28 -8.18 -12.78 8.24
C MET A 28 -8.18 -12.57 9.76
N SER A 29 -7.05 -12.83 10.41
CA SER A 29 -6.85 -12.42 11.80
C SER A 29 -6.54 -10.93 11.89
N ARG A 30 -6.92 -10.28 13.00
CA ARG A 30 -6.49 -8.89 13.28
C ARG A 30 -4.97 -8.77 13.26
N ALA A 31 -4.25 -9.76 13.79
CA ALA A 31 -2.79 -9.79 13.81
C ALA A 31 -2.20 -9.76 12.39
N THR A 32 -2.83 -10.46 11.44
CA THR A 32 -2.44 -10.42 10.02
C THR A 32 -2.59 -9.01 9.45
N ILE A 33 -3.73 -8.34 9.66
CA ILE A 33 -3.93 -6.95 9.19
C ILE A 33 -2.91 -6.00 9.85
N SER A 34 -2.70 -6.13 11.16
CA SER A 34 -1.69 -5.33 11.87
C SER A 34 -0.28 -5.57 11.35
N GLY A 35 0.05 -6.81 11.01
CA GLY A 35 1.32 -7.19 10.44
C GLY A 35 1.55 -6.61 9.05
N ILE A 36 0.52 -6.65 8.19
CA ILE A 36 0.53 -6.00 6.87
C ILE A 36 0.74 -4.48 7.04
N GLU A 37 -0.05 -3.84 7.89
CA GLU A 37 -0.03 -2.38 8.06
C GLU A 37 1.27 -1.82 8.64
N ASN A 38 2.04 -2.65 9.33
CA ASN A 38 3.29 -2.25 9.97
C ASN A 38 4.52 -2.98 9.37
N ASN A 39 4.36 -3.75 8.29
CA ASN A 39 5.40 -4.54 7.64
C ASN A 39 6.17 -5.48 8.59
N THR A 40 5.46 -6.11 9.53
CA THR A 40 6.07 -7.03 10.51
C THR A 40 5.83 -8.51 10.19
N ILE A 41 5.12 -8.81 9.10
CA ILE A 41 4.96 -10.18 8.61
C ILE A 41 5.99 -10.48 7.52
N PRO A 42 6.61 -11.67 7.51
CA PRO A 42 7.63 -12.01 6.52
C PRO A 42 7.07 -12.10 5.09
N GLU A 43 5.82 -12.54 4.96
CA GLU A 43 5.16 -12.71 3.68
C GLU A 43 3.65 -12.45 3.77
N VAL A 44 3.09 -11.99 2.65
CA VAL A 44 1.64 -11.92 2.43
C VAL A 44 1.34 -12.33 1.00
N GLY A 45 0.40 -13.27 0.82
CA GLY A 45 -0.01 -13.70 -0.51
C GLY A 45 -0.69 -12.57 -1.29
N ILE A 46 -0.34 -12.40 -2.56
CA ILE A 46 -0.85 -11.31 -3.41
C ILE A 46 -2.39 -11.26 -3.50
N ARG A 47 -3.06 -12.42 -3.45
CA ARG A 47 -4.54 -12.49 -3.41
C ARG A 47 -5.13 -11.83 -2.16
N LYS A 48 -4.44 -11.93 -1.01
CA LYS A 48 -4.87 -11.27 0.23
C LYS A 48 -4.75 -9.76 0.12
N VAL A 49 -3.66 -9.28 -0.47
CA VAL A 49 -3.45 -7.86 -0.73
C VAL A 49 -4.51 -7.32 -1.68
N ALA A 50 -4.73 -8.01 -2.81
CA ALA A 50 -5.75 -7.62 -3.79
C ALA A 50 -7.15 -7.56 -3.17
N ALA A 51 -7.55 -8.57 -2.39
CA ALA A 51 -8.85 -8.60 -1.73
C ALA A 51 -9.04 -7.45 -0.73
N ILE A 52 -8.00 -7.11 0.05
CA ILE A 52 -8.04 -5.95 0.97
C ILE A 52 -8.23 -4.66 0.18
N LEU A 53 -7.48 -4.47 -0.92
CA LEU A 53 -7.61 -3.29 -1.76
C LEU A 53 -9.01 -3.20 -2.38
N GLU A 54 -9.54 -4.30 -2.93
CA GLU A 54 -10.90 -4.35 -3.49
C GLU A 54 -11.95 -3.96 -2.44
N GLY A 55 -11.84 -4.50 -1.22
CA GLY A 55 -12.74 -4.16 -0.12
C GLY A 55 -12.65 -2.71 0.36
N LEU A 56 -11.59 -2.01 -0.03
CA LEU A 56 -11.38 -0.58 0.22
C LEU A 56 -11.68 0.28 -1.01
N GLY A 57 -12.12 -0.30 -2.13
CA GLY A 57 -12.44 0.41 -3.38
C GLY A 57 -11.23 0.67 -4.29
N TYR A 58 -10.17 -0.13 -4.16
CA TYR A 58 -8.94 -0.01 -4.95
C TYR A 58 -8.62 -1.32 -5.65
N GLU A 59 -7.86 -1.26 -6.75
CA GLU A 59 -7.35 -2.44 -7.44
C GLU A 59 -5.82 -2.50 -7.37
N LEU A 60 -5.27 -3.72 -7.42
CA LEU A 60 -3.84 -3.92 -7.56
C LEU A 60 -3.48 -3.96 -9.05
N THR A 61 -2.76 -2.95 -9.53
CA THR A 61 -2.36 -2.84 -10.94
C THR A 61 -0.85 -2.72 -11.11
N ALA A 62 -0.36 -3.18 -12.26
CA ALA A 62 1.02 -2.98 -12.68
C ALA A 62 1.12 -1.66 -13.44
N ILE A 63 1.95 -0.73 -12.94
CA ILE A 63 2.24 0.52 -13.62
C ILE A 63 3.61 0.46 -14.30
N PRO A 64 3.80 1.10 -15.48
CA PRO A 64 5.11 1.21 -16.09
C PRO A 64 6.14 1.78 -15.11
N ARG A 65 7.30 1.13 -15.02
CA ARG A 65 8.38 1.63 -14.18
C ARG A 65 8.89 2.95 -14.76
N HIS A 66 8.69 4.05 -14.03
CA HIS A 66 9.31 5.31 -14.40
C HIS A 66 10.84 5.19 -14.30
N ARG A 67 11.55 5.63 -15.34
CA ARG A 67 13.00 5.76 -15.31
C ARG A 67 13.34 6.76 -14.21
N ARG A 68 14.09 6.33 -13.20
CA ARG A 68 14.66 7.26 -12.22
C ARG A 68 15.63 8.17 -12.98
N LYS A 69 15.42 9.47 -12.88
CA LYS A 69 16.40 10.44 -13.37
C LYS A 69 17.72 10.24 -12.64
N THR A 70 18.84 10.36 -13.34
CA THR A 70 20.15 10.45 -12.69
C THR A 70 20.24 11.74 -11.88
N LEU A 71 21.19 11.82 -10.96
CA LEU A 71 21.43 13.05 -10.20
C LEU A 71 21.72 14.25 -11.14
N ASP A 72 22.42 14.01 -12.24
CA ASP A 72 22.75 15.03 -13.23
C ASP A 72 21.49 15.50 -14.00
N GLU A 73 20.58 14.59 -14.35
CA GLU A 73 19.28 14.91 -14.97
C GLU A 73 18.32 15.65 -14.01
N LEU A 74 18.50 15.52 -12.70
CA LEU A 74 17.77 16.30 -11.70
C LEU A 74 18.34 17.70 -11.54
N LYS A 75 19.68 17.84 -11.58
CA LYS A 75 20.37 19.13 -11.48
C LYS A 75 20.17 20.00 -12.72
N SER A 76 20.11 19.39 -13.91
CA SER A 76 19.86 20.12 -15.17
C SER A 76 18.41 20.56 -15.35
N GLY A 77 17.47 19.98 -14.59
CA GLY A 77 16.03 20.25 -14.69
C GLY A 77 15.51 21.39 -13.81
N GLY A 78 16.38 22.12 -13.11
CA GLY A 78 15.96 23.30 -12.35
C GLY A 78 17.15 24.08 -11.80
N ILE A 79 17.62 25.07 -12.58
CA ILE A 79 17.60 26.51 -12.27
C ILE A 79 17.69 27.26 -13.62
N HIS A 80 16.57 27.39 -14.33
CA HIS A 80 16.31 28.54 -15.21
C HIS A 80 14.79 28.57 -15.49
N ASP A 81 14.16 29.58 -14.88
CA ASP A 81 12.80 30.13 -15.05
C ASP A 81 11.58 29.21 -14.91
#